data_AF-A0A922F8U8-F1
#
_entry.id   AF-A0A922F8U8-F1
#
_cell.length_a   1.000
_cell.length_b   1.000
_cell.length_c   1.000
_cell.angle_alpha   90.00
_cell.angle_beta   90.00
_cell.angle_gamma   90.00
#
_symmetry.space_group_name_H-M   'P 1'
#
loop_
_entity.id
_entity.type
_entity.pdbx_description
1 polymer ?
#
loop_
_entity_poly.entity_id
_entity_poly.type
_entity_poly.pdbx_seq_one_letter_code
_entity_poly.pdbx_strand_id
1 'polypeptide(L)'
;MTCICNEMALLSSCFEGPEGQPCTMVVRTLHWTVPDYWIWGLPFFLFYSTRSSQFLHERPNQSILRTLLCLLFSPMRRGISKFIESYLLWKLPLQKYGLKPDHPFVEDYASCQMAIMPENFFSEADKGKIIFKRASRWWFTKEGIEFDDNTKVEADVVVLATGYDGKKKLKAILPEPFRSLLEYPSGVMPLYRGTIHPLIPNMAFVGYLESVANLHSSELRSIWLGRLLDNKFNIPSVEEMIEQTTKEMEISKKTTRFYKRHCISTFSINHSDEICQEMGWNSWRKKSWFSEAFSPYGGQDYINKEN
;
A
#
# COMPACT_ATOMS: atom_id res chain seq x y z
N MET A 1 10.06 25.85 -11.68
CA MET A 1 9.10 24.71 -11.69
C MET A 1 8.79 24.28 -10.26
N THR A 2 7.56 23.88 -9.96
CA THR A 2 7.16 23.39 -8.63
C THR A 2 6.38 22.09 -8.74
N CYS A 3 6.79 21.04 -8.00
CA CYS A 3 5.95 19.85 -7.79
C CYS A 3 5.16 19.99 -6.50
N ILE A 4 3.88 19.70 -6.57
CA ILE A 4 3.06 19.40 -5.39
C ILE A 4 2.87 17.90 -5.36
N CYS A 5 3.51 17.28 -4.38
CA CYS A 5 3.73 15.85 -4.35
C CYS A 5 3.11 15.28 -3.06
N ASN A 6 2.27 14.24 -3.17
CA ASN A 6 1.77 13.48 -2.01
C ASN A 6 2.73 12.34 -1.62
N GLU A 7 3.47 11.81 -2.59
CA GLU A 7 4.47 10.75 -2.41
C GLU A 7 5.75 11.16 -3.16
N MET A 8 6.92 10.92 -2.55
CA MET A 8 8.23 11.30 -3.12
C MET A 8 8.65 10.53 -4.37
N ALA A 9 7.93 9.45 -4.72
CA ALA A 9 8.36 8.47 -5.71
C ALA A 9 8.35 8.96 -7.16
N LEU A 10 7.69 10.09 -7.46
CA LEU A 10 7.39 10.49 -8.85
C LEU A 10 8.38 11.48 -9.47
N LEU A 11 9.51 11.78 -8.82
CA LEU A 11 10.32 12.94 -9.18
C LEU A 11 11.58 12.64 -9.99
N SER A 12 11.90 11.39 -10.33
CA SER A 12 13.09 11.10 -11.14
C SER A 12 13.09 11.84 -12.47
N SER A 13 11.93 12.09 -13.06
CA SER A 13 11.76 12.84 -14.31
C SER A 13 11.62 14.35 -14.15
N CYS A 14 11.58 14.88 -12.92
CA CYS A 14 11.33 16.30 -12.64
C CYS A 14 12.57 17.06 -12.13
N PHE A 15 13.73 16.41 -12.03
CA PHE A 15 14.94 17.01 -11.44
C PHE A 15 15.57 18.13 -12.27
N GLU A 16 15.13 18.30 -13.52
CA GLU A 16 15.68 19.31 -14.41
C GLU A 16 14.53 20.14 -14.98
N GLY A 17 14.32 21.32 -14.39
CA GLY A 17 13.67 22.39 -15.14
C GLY A 17 14.50 22.75 -16.38
N PRO A 18 13.94 23.48 -17.35
CA PRO A 18 14.73 24.05 -18.43
C PRO A 18 15.96 24.76 -17.83
N GLU A 19 17.16 24.42 -18.33
CA GLU A 19 18.43 25.05 -17.93
C GLU A 19 18.91 24.81 -16.49
N GLY A 20 18.41 23.78 -15.79
CA GLY A 20 18.94 23.39 -14.47
C GLY A 20 18.45 24.23 -13.29
N GLN A 21 17.33 24.94 -13.47
CA GLN A 21 16.67 25.64 -12.36
C GLN A 21 16.15 24.67 -11.29
N PRO A 22 16.18 25.07 -10.00
CA PRO A 22 15.72 24.23 -8.91
C PRO A 22 14.21 23.98 -8.97
N CYS A 23 13.80 22.76 -8.60
CA CYS A 23 12.41 22.38 -8.41
C CYS A 23 12.05 22.45 -6.93
N THR A 24 11.02 23.26 -6.60
CA THR A 24 10.43 23.24 -5.26
C THR A 24 9.47 22.05 -5.15
N MET A 25 9.68 21.19 -4.16
CA MET A 25 8.81 20.07 -3.83
C MET A 25 7.98 20.43 -2.60
N VAL A 26 6.68 20.64 -2.81
CA VAL A 26 5.72 20.88 -1.73
C VAL A 26 5.25 19.54 -1.18
N VAL A 27 5.49 19.31 0.11
CA VAL A 27 5.18 18.06 0.80
C VAL A 27 4.12 18.30 1.87
N ARG A 28 2.99 17.62 1.73
CA ARG A 28 1.86 17.73 2.67
C ARG A 28 1.92 16.71 3.80
N THR A 29 2.21 15.46 3.46
CA THR A 29 2.31 14.36 4.41
C THR A 29 3.60 13.62 4.13
N LEU A 30 4.35 13.33 5.19
CA LEU A 30 5.61 12.60 5.08
C LEU A 30 5.30 11.12 5.18
N HIS A 31 5.88 10.33 4.29
CA HIS A 31 5.85 8.86 4.32
C HIS A 31 7.28 8.35 4.30
N TRP A 32 7.50 7.17 4.88
CA TRP A 32 8.77 6.47 4.87
C TRP A 32 9.09 6.01 3.46
N THR A 33 10.33 6.28 3.05
CA THR A 33 10.87 5.89 1.75
C THR A 33 12.01 4.92 1.94
N VAL A 34 12.07 3.86 1.13
CA VAL A 34 13.14 2.86 1.17
C VAL A 34 14.10 3.05 -0.01
N PRO A 35 15.43 3.07 0.20
CA PRO A 35 16.39 3.24 -0.90
C PRO A 35 16.56 1.97 -1.74
N ASP A 36 16.44 0.82 -1.10
CA ASP A 36 16.62 -0.50 -1.69
C ASP A 36 15.86 -1.54 -0.84
N TYR A 37 15.92 -2.80 -1.25
CA TYR A 37 15.26 -3.92 -0.56
C TYR A 37 16.14 -4.57 0.52
N TRP A 38 17.09 -3.84 1.11
CA TRP A 38 17.97 -4.34 2.17
C TRP A 38 17.94 -3.41 3.38
N ILE A 39 17.72 -3.98 4.57
CA ILE A 39 17.70 -3.25 5.85
C ILE A 39 18.77 -3.86 6.74
N TRP A 40 19.81 -3.10 7.09
CA TRP A 40 20.91 -3.58 7.93
C TRP A 40 21.52 -4.92 7.46
N GLY A 41 21.63 -5.12 6.13
CA GLY A 41 22.16 -6.36 5.55
C GLY A 41 21.18 -7.54 5.53
N LEU A 42 19.92 -7.34 5.93
CA LEU A 42 18.85 -8.33 5.83
C LEU A 42 17.91 -7.99 4.67
N PRO A 43 17.48 -8.98 3.86
CA PRO A 43 16.47 -8.77 2.84
C PRO A 43 15.16 -8.25 3.42
N PHE A 44 14.59 -7.21 2.80
CA PHE A 44 13.37 -6.54 3.29
C PHE A 44 12.18 -7.50 3.43
N PHE A 45 12.08 -8.51 2.55
CA PHE A 45 10.97 -9.47 2.58
C PHE A 45 10.85 -10.20 3.93
N LEU A 46 11.93 -10.36 4.69
CA LEU A 46 11.93 -11.04 5.99
C LEU A 46 11.06 -10.32 7.04
N PHE A 47 10.86 -9.00 6.89
CA PHE A 47 10.15 -8.19 7.89
C PHE A 47 8.64 -8.15 7.70
N TYR A 48 8.14 -8.39 6.48
CA TYR A 48 6.71 -8.29 6.19
C TYR A 48 6.16 -9.24 5.11
N SER A 49 7.02 -9.86 4.31
CA SER A 49 6.62 -10.69 3.16
C SER A 49 6.88 -12.18 3.38
N THR A 50 6.98 -12.64 4.63
CA THR A 50 7.02 -14.05 5.01
C THR A 50 5.82 -14.43 5.89
N ARG A 51 5.48 -15.72 5.95
CA ARG A 51 4.39 -16.19 6.82
C ARG A 51 4.70 -15.89 8.30
N SER A 52 5.95 -16.06 8.71
CA SER A 52 6.41 -15.74 10.07
C SER A 52 6.28 -14.25 10.38
N SER A 53 6.66 -13.37 9.46
CA SER A 53 6.53 -11.93 9.70
C SER A 53 5.08 -11.49 9.77
N GLN A 54 4.22 -11.98 8.87
CA GLN A 54 2.78 -11.65 8.89
C GLN A 54 2.03 -12.30 10.06
N PHE A 55 2.62 -13.29 10.75
CA PHE A 55 2.05 -13.84 11.97
C PHE A 55 1.90 -12.80 13.09
N LEU A 56 2.77 -11.79 13.09
CA LEU A 56 2.77 -10.69 14.08
C LEU A 56 1.65 -9.67 13.84
N HIS A 57 0.93 -9.79 12.74
CA HIS A 57 -0.09 -8.85 12.33
C HIS A 57 -1.49 -9.46 12.49
N GLU A 58 -2.42 -8.63 12.93
CA GLU A 58 -3.84 -8.98 12.91
C GLU A 58 -4.30 -9.24 11.48
N ARG A 59 -5.18 -10.22 11.34
CA ARG A 59 -5.78 -10.61 10.07
C ARG A 59 -7.24 -11.01 10.29
N PRO A 60 -8.07 -10.98 9.24
CA PRO A 60 -9.45 -11.48 9.32
C PRO A 60 -9.51 -12.93 9.77
N ASN A 61 -10.64 -13.34 10.33
CA ASN A 61 -10.94 -14.74 10.67
C ASN A 61 -9.91 -15.43 11.59
N GLN A 62 -9.18 -14.67 12.41
CA GLN A 62 -8.24 -15.22 13.39
C GLN A 62 -8.93 -15.68 14.68
N SER A 63 -8.42 -16.76 15.28
CA SER A 63 -8.93 -17.28 16.55
C SER A 63 -8.57 -16.38 17.74
N ILE A 64 -9.29 -16.50 18.85
CA ILE A 64 -9.03 -15.76 20.09
C ILE A 64 -7.59 -15.95 20.57
N LEU A 65 -7.08 -17.19 20.52
CA LEU A 65 -5.69 -17.50 20.86
C LEU A 65 -4.71 -16.69 20.00
N ARG A 66 -4.95 -16.61 18.69
CA ARG A 66 -4.10 -15.84 17.79
C ARG A 66 -4.18 -14.34 18.07
N THR A 67 -5.37 -13.80 18.35
CA THR A 67 -5.54 -12.41 18.76
C THR A 67 -4.71 -12.10 20.02
N LEU A 68 -4.73 -12.98 21.02
CA LEU A 68 -3.92 -12.85 22.23
C LEU A 68 -2.42 -12.90 21.92
N LEU A 69 -1.99 -13.79 21.03
CA LEU A 69 -0.59 -13.86 20.59
C LEU A 69 -0.16 -12.59 19.85
N CYS A 70 -0.98 -12.04 18.96
CA CYS A 70 -0.70 -10.76 18.28
C CYS A 70 -0.55 -9.60 19.28
N LEU A 71 -1.38 -9.58 20.33
CA LEU A 71 -1.26 -8.60 21.41
C LEU A 71 0.04 -8.79 22.21
N LEU A 72 0.37 -10.03 22.57
CA LEU A 72 1.60 -10.38 23.28
C LEU A 72 2.85 -10.01 22.47
N PHE A 73 2.85 -10.25 21.16
CA PHE A 73 3.94 -9.92 20.25
C PHE A 73 3.90 -8.48 19.72
N SER A 74 2.98 -7.64 20.20
CA SER A 74 2.90 -6.24 19.79
C SER A 74 4.19 -5.44 20.04
N PRO A 75 4.99 -5.67 21.10
CA PRO A 75 6.28 -5.01 21.27
C PRO A 75 7.29 -5.43 20.19
N MET A 76 7.28 -6.70 19.76
CA MET A 76 8.13 -7.20 18.68
C MET A 76 7.81 -6.52 17.36
N ARG A 77 6.52 -6.38 17.01
CA ARG A 77 6.07 -5.63 15.82
C ARG A 77 6.56 -4.18 15.84
N ARG A 78 6.47 -3.51 17.00
CA ARG A 78 7.00 -2.15 17.18
C ARG A 78 8.53 -2.12 17.05
N GLY A 79 9.22 -3.12 17.60
CA GLY A 79 10.67 -3.29 17.49
C GLY A 79 11.13 -3.43 16.04
N ILE A 80 10.44 -4.23 15.22
CA ILE A 80 10.72 -4.38 13.79
C ILE A 80 10.56 -3.04 13.06
N SER A 81 9.46 -2.32 13.32
CA SER A 81 9.25 -0.98 12.75
C SER A 81 10.43 -0.06 13.11
N LYS A 82 10.82 -0.01 14.39
CA LYS A 82 11.94 0.82 14.86
C LYS A 82 13.30 0.41 14.30
N PHE A 83 13.52 -0.88 14.07
CA PHE A 83 14.73 -1.41 13.43
C PHE A 83 14.85 -0.94 11.97
N ILE A 84 13.75 -0.92 11.23
CA ILE A 84 13.72 -0.39 9.86
C ILE A 84 13.89 1.13 9.89
N GLU A 85 13.16 1.83 10.76
CA GLU A 85 13.27 3.29 10.92
C GLU A 85 14.71 3.71 11.24
N SER A 86 15.44 2.96 12.08
CA SER A 86 16.83 3.26 12.42
C SER A 86 17.76 3.14 11.20
N TYR A 87 17.57 2.10 10.38
CA TYR A 87 18.31 1.96 9.11
C TYR A 87 18.03 3.14 8.17
N LEU A 88 16.76 3.49 7.99
CA LEU A 88 16.37 4.57 7.08
C LEU A 88 16.92 5.92 7.53
N LEU A 89 16.93 6.20 8.84
CA LEU A 89 17.52 7.41 9.39
C LEU A 89 19.06 7.43 9.33
N TRP A 90 19.70 6.26 9.41
CA TRP A 90 21.15 6.14 9.24
C TRP A 90 21.57 6.29 7.76
N LYS A 91 20.80 5.69 6.85
CA LYS A 91 21.11 5.62 5.42
C LYS A 91 20.74 6.89 4.67
N LEU A 92 19.62 7.52 5.03
CA LEU A 92 19.05 8.67 4.31
C LEU A 92 19.09 9.95 5.15
N PRO A 93 19.39 11.12 4.54
CA PRO A 93 19.44 12.40 5.25
C PRO A 93 18.04 12.99 5.52
N LEU A 94 17.07 12.17 5.96
CA LEU A 94 15.69 12.57 6.19
C LEU A 94 15.59 13.69 7.23
N GLN A 95 16.42 13.65 8.28
CA GLN A 95 16.42 14.70 9.31
C GLN A 95 16.98 16.02 8.79
N LYS A 96 18.05 15.99 8.00
CA LYS A 96 18.65 17.18 7.36
C LYS A 96 17.61 17.98 6.59
N TYR A 97 16.73 17.29 5.86
CA TYR A 97 15.70 17.90 5.03
C TYR A 97 14.32 18.03 5.69
N GLY A 98 14.19 17.67 6.97
CA GLY A 98 12.91 17.71 7.69
C GLY A 98 11.87 16.73 7.13
N LEU A 99 12.31 15.66 6.47
CA LEU A 99 11.48 14.66 5.77
C LEU A 99 11.22 13.40 6.61
N LYS A 100 11.68 13.35 7.86
CA LYS A 100 11.39 12.25 8.78
C LYS A 100 9.89 12.22 9.14
N PRO A 101 9.15 11.13 8.84
CA PRO A 101 7.78 10.97 9.29
C PRO A 101 7.66 10.86 10.82
N ASP A 102 6.50 11.24 11.36
CA ASP A 102 6.20 11.20 12.81
C ASP A 102 5.47 9.92 13.25
N HIS A 103 5.11 9.06 12.31
CA HIS A 103 4.48 7.77 12.55
C HIS A 103 5.45 6.58 12.35
N PRO A 104 5.13 5.39 12.89
CA PRO A 104 5.93 4.19 12.70
C PRO A 104 5.90 3.68 11.25
N PHE A 105 7.00 3.10 10.78
CA PHE A 105 7.12 2.50 9.44
C PHE A 105 5.98 1.54 9.08
N VAL A 106 5.51 0.76 10.05
CA VAL A 106 4.40 -0.20 9.84
C VAL A 106 3.12 0.47 9.33
N GLU A 107 2.83 1.73 9.66
CA GLU A 107 1.63 2.41 9.17
C GLU A 107 1.68 2.68 7.65
N ASP A 108 2.88 2.98 7.11
CA ASP A 108 3.07 3.17 5.67
C ASP A 108 3.09 1.86 4.92
N TYR A 109 3.73 0.84 5.50
CA TYR A 109 3.67 -0.49 4.93
C TYR A 109 2.21 -0.97 4.86
N ALA A 110 1.44 -0.85 5.95
CA ALA A 110 0.04 -1.27 6.04
C ALA A 110 -0.94 -0.48 5.16
N SER A 111 -0.58 0.75 4.78
CA SER A 111 -1.38 1.59 3.88
C SER A 111 -0.92 1.54 2.43
N CYS A 112 0.12 0.75 2.12
CA CYS A 112 0.74 0.72 0.79
C CYS A 112 1.27 2.10 0.36
N GLN A 113 1.62 2.98 1.31
CA GLN A 113 2.15 4.33 1.07
C GLN A 113 3.69 4.38 1.12
N MET A 114 4.34 3.26 1.45
CA MET A 114 5.78 3.13 1.36
C MET A 114 6.24 3.27 -0.09
N ALA A 115 7.15 4.22 -0.33
CA ALA A 115 7.71 4.49 -1.64
C ALA A 115 9.17 4.03 -1.76
N ILE A 116 9.58 3.65 -2.96
CA ILE A 116 11.01 3.46 -3.28
C ILE A 116 11.58 4.83 -3.63
N MET A 117 12.69 5.18 -2.99
CA MET A 117 13.38 6.42 -3.24
C MET A 117 14.08 6.35 -4.61
N PRO A 118 13.90 7.34 -5.50
CA PRO A 118 14.66 7.41 -6.73
C PRO A 118 16.17 7.50 -6.47
N GLU A 119 16.95 6.92 -7.38
CA GLU A 119 18.40 7.11 -7.37
C GLU A 119 18.76 8.60 -7.45
N ASN A 120 19.85 8.98 -6.77
CA ASN A 120 20.38 10.35 -6.73
C ASN A 120 19.47 11.44 -6.14
N PHE A 121 18.26 11.13 -5.67
CA PHE A 121 17.31 12.12 -5.13
C PHE A 121 17.94 13.08 -4.12
N PHE A 122 18.60 12.55 -3.08
CA PHE A 122 19.26 13.39 -2.08
C PHE A 122 20.54 14.06 -2.58
N SER A 123 21.23 13.47 -3.57
CA SER A 123 22.40 14.11 -4.18
C SER A 123 21.99 15.36 -4.98
N GLU A 124 20.86 15.32 -5.68
CA GLU A 124 20.32 16.49 -6.38
C GLU A 124 19.79 17.53 -5.38
N ALA A 125 19.23 17.10 -4.24
CA ALA A 125 18.90 18.00 -3.14
C ALA A 125 20.14 18.66 -2.51
N ASP A 126 21.27 17.94 -2.38
CA ASP A 126 22.55 18.48 -1.91
C ASP A 126 23.10 19.55 -2.86
N LYS A 127 22.88 19.37 -4.17
CA LYS A 127 23.23 20.36 -5.22
C LYS A 127 22.28 21.57 -5.25
N GLY A 128 21.25 21.60 -4.40
CA GLY A 128 20.25 22.66 -4.36
C GLY A 128 19.22 22.60 -5.50
N LYS A 129 19.20 21.55 -6.31
CA LYS A 129 18.24 21.38 -7.41
C LYS A 129 16.85 20.96 -6.92
N ILE A 130 16.74 20.44 -5.70
CA ILE A 130 15.46 20.11 -5.07
C ILE A 130 15.36 20.89 -3.77
N ILE A 131 14.31 21.69 -3.66
CA ILE A 131 14.03 22.49 -2.46
C ILE A 131 12.75 21.93 -1.82
N PHE A 132 12.84 21.49 -0.57
CA PHE A 132 11.67 20.96 0.14
C PHE A 132 10.92 22.08 0.85
N LYS A 133 9.61 22.17 0.60
CA LYS A 133 8.68 23.03 1.35
C LYS A 133 7.61 22.15 1.99
N ARG A 134 7.58 22.07 3.32
CA ARG A 134 6.46 21.45 4.02
C ARG A 134 5.31 22.44 4.13
N ALA A 135 4.16 22.09 3.59
CA ALA A 135 2.96 22.90 3.72
C ALA A 135 1.72 22.03 3.54
N SER A 136 0.69 22.29 4.35
CA SER A 136 -0.58 21.56 4.28
C SER A 136 -1.66 22.30 3.50
N ARG A 137 -1.56 23.64 3.46
CA ARG A 137 -2.49 24.55 2.80
C ARG A 137 -1.71 25.51 1.90
N TRP A 138 -2.23 25.72 0.70
CA TRP A 138 -1.65 26.58 -0.32
C TRP A 138 -2.73 26.96 -1.32
N TRP A 139 -2.50 28.03 -2.07
CA TRP A 139 -3.36 28.48 -3.16
C TRP A 139 -2.52 29.05 -4.30
N PHE A 140 -3.09 29.05 -5.51
CA PHE A 140 -2.46 29.67 -6.65
C PHE A 140 -2.54 31.20 -6.55
N THR A 141 -1.45 31.86 -6.91
CA THR A 141 -1.41 33.29 -7.20
C THR A 141 -1.14 33.47 -8.69
N LYS A 142 -1.13 34.72 -9.17
CA LYS A 142 -0.81 35.01 -10.56
C LYS A 142 0.65 34.65 -10.89
N GLU A 143 1.54 34.73 -9.90
CA GLU A 143 2.98 34.51 -10.03
C GLU A 143 3.44 33.10 -9.61
N GLY A 144 2.56 32.28 -9.01
CA GLY A 144 2.90 30.93 -8.58
C GLY A 144 2.01 30.41 -7.45
N ILE A 145 2.63 30.10 -6.30
CA ILE A 145 1.97 29.49 -5.15
C ILE A 145 2.25 30.30 -3.88
N GLU A 146 1.22 30.51 -3.07
CA GLU A 146 1.31 31.08 -1.72
C GLU A 146 0.85 30.05 -0.69
N PHE A 147 1.50 30.08 0.47
CA PHE A 147 1.26 29.15 1.58
C PHE A 147 0.57 29.86 2.75
N ASP A 148 0.03 29.07 3.69
CA ASP A 148 -0.62 29.59 4.90
C ASP A 148 0.30 30.36 5.85
N ASP A 149 1.61 30.22 5.71
CA ASP A 149 2.63 31.02 6.41
C ASP A 149 3.00 32.34 5.69
N ASN A 150 2.24 32.72 4.66
CA ASN A 150 2.46 33.86 3.77
C ASN A 150 3.76 33.80 2.95
N THR A 151 4.48 32.68 2.95
CA THR A 151 5.60 32.50 2.02
C THR A 151 5.08 32.26 0.61
N LYS A 152 5.87 32.66 -0.38
CA LYS A 152 5.52 32.54 -1.81
C LYS A 152 6.62 31.82 -2.55
N VAL A 153 6.23 31.02 -3.54
CA VAL A 153 7.11 30.37 -4.50
C VAL A 153 6.63 30.77 -5.88
N GLU A 154 7.47 31.52 -6.59
CA GLU A 154 7.24 31.82 -8.00
C GLU A 154 7.41 30.55 -8.83
N ALA A 155 6.49 30.32 -9.77
CA ALA A 155 6.49 29.11 -10.57
C ALA A 155 5.81 29.30 -11.92
N ASP A 156 6.54 29.04 -13.00
CA ASP A 156 5.97 29.02 -14.37
C ASP A 156 5.15 27.75 -14.62
N VAL A 157 5.53 26.64 -13.97
CA VAL A 157 4.93 25.32 -14.13
C VAL A 157 4.71 24.68 -12.77
N VAL A 158 3.48 24.23 -12.52
CA VAL A 158 3.11 23.47 -11.33
C VAL A 158 2.64 22.08 -11.73
N VAL A 159 3.32 21.05 -11.22
CA VAL A 159 2.98 19.63 -11.46
C VAL A 159 2.31 19.06 -10.22
N LEU A 160 1.07 18.58 -10.39
CA LEU A 160 0.30 17.95 -9.32
C LEU A 160 0.52 16.43 -9.32
N ALA A 161 1.55 15.98 -8.60
CA ALA A 161 1.82 14.56 -8.34
C ALA A 161 1.06 14.06 -7.10
N THR A 162 -0.26 14.30 -7.08
CA THR A 162 -1.13 14.02 -5.92
C THR A 162 -1.80 12.63 -5.96
N GLY A 163 -1.41 11.78 -6.91
CA GLY A 163 -1.97 10.45 -7.13
C GLY A 163 -3.24 10.44 -8.00
N TYR A 164 -3.93 9.31 -8.04
CA TYR A 164 -5.11 9.07 -8.87
C TYR A 164 -6.37 8.77 -8.03
N ASP A 165 -7.53 9.13 -8.56
CA ASP A 165 -8.84 8.73 -8.02
C ASP A 165 -9.46 7.63 -8.90
N GLY A 166 -9.22 6.37 -8.51
CA GLY A 166 -9.80 5.21 -9.18
C GLY A 166 -11.32 5.15 -9.07
N LYS A 167 -11.90 5.63 -7.94
CA LYS A 167 -13.35 5.62 -7.71
C LYS A 167 -14.07 6.52 -8.69
N LYS A 168 -13.54 7.72 -8.95
CA LYS A 168 -14.12 8.66 -9.94
C LYS A 168 -14.25 8.01 -11.33
N LYS A 169 -13.23 7.25 -11.75
CA LYS A 169 -13.25 6.52 -13.02
C LYS A 169 -14.33 5.43 -13.03
N LEU A 170 -14.42 4.63 -11.97
CA LEU A 170 -15.46 3.60 -11.85
C LEU A 170 -16.88 4.19 -11.83
N LYS A 171 -17.08 5.29 -11.11
CA LYS A 171 -18.37 6.00 -11.07
C LYS A 171 -18.82 6.49 -12.45
N ALA A 172 -17.89 6.90 -13.30
CA ALA A 172 -18.22 7.34 -14.67
C ALA A 172 -18.74 6.19 -15.55
N ILE A 173 -18.36 4.94 -15.25
CA ILE A 173 -18.70 3.76 -16.04
C ILE A 173 -19.94 3.04 -15.47
N LEU A 174 -20.08 2.98 -14.15
CA LEU A 174 -21.18 2.25 -13.52
C LEU A 174 -22.48 3.05 -13.49
N PRO A 175 -23.63 2.42 -13.81
CA PRO A 175 -24.94 3.03 -13.66
C PRO A 175 -25.42 3.00 -12.20
N GLU A 176 -26.46 3.77 -11.89
CA GLU A 176 -27.21 3.60 -10.64
C GLU A 176 -28.04 2.30 -10.67
N PRO A 177 -28.26 1.62 -9.53
CA PRO A 177 -27.84 2.00 -8.17
C PRO A 177 -26.39 1.61 -7.83
N PHE A 178 -25.69 0.85 -8.67
CA PHE A 178 -24.37 0.27 -8.34
C PHE A 178 -23.28 1.32 -8.12
N ARG A 179 -23.37 2.46 -8.81
CA ARG A 179 -22.46 3.59 -8.62
C ARG A 179 -22.41 4.05 -7.16
N SER A 180 -23.57 4.17 -6.50
CA SER A 180 -23.65 4.58 -5.09
C SER A 180 -23.04 3.57 -4.13
N LEU A 181 -22.99 2.28 -4.51
CA LEU A 181 -22.46 1.21 -3.67
C LEU A 181 -20.93 1.21 -3.57
N LEU A 182 -20.23 1.79 -4.55
CA LEU A 182 -18.76 1.84 -4.59
C LEU A 182 -18.10 2.47 -3.35
N GLU A 183 -18.84 3.30 -2.62
CA GLU A 183 -18.35 3.99 -1.42
C GLU A 183 -19.12 3.60 -0.17
N TYR A 184 -20.16 2.79 -0.29
CA TYR A 184 -20.90 2.30 0.86
C TYR A 184 -20.14 1.15 1.52
N PRO A 185 -20.08 1.06 2.87
CA PRO A 185 -20.59 2.02 3.85
C PRO A 185 -19.56 3.07 4.30
N SER A 186 -18.31 2.99 3.85
CA SER A 186 -17.17 3.58 4.58
C SER A 186 -16.20 4.43 3.73
N GLY A 187 -16.59 4.76 2.50
CA GLY A 187 -15.79 5.53 1.54
C GLY A 187 -14.73 4.71 0.80
N VAL A 188 -14.55 3.43 1.16
CA VAL A 188 -13.68 2.46 0.48
C VAL A 188 -14.55 1.32 -0.05
N MET A 189 -14.31 0.92 -1.30
CA MET A 189 -15.09 -0.12 -1.95
C MET A 189 -14.88 -1.48 -1.25
N PRO A 190 -15.94 -2.10 -0.69
CA PRO A 190 -15.83 -3.40 -0.05
C PRO A 190 -15.74 -4.48 -1.13
N LEU A 191 -14.57 -5.11 -1.23
CA LEU A 191 -14.33 -6.18 -2.19
C LEU A 191 -14.00 -7.47 -1.44
N TYR A 192 -14.90 -8.43 -1.49
CA TYR A 192 -14.66 -9.79 -1.04
C TYR A 192 -13.53 -10.40 -1.88
N ARG A 193 -12.51 -10.95 -1.19
CA ARG A 193 -11.25 -11.43 -1.81
C ARG A 193 -10.56 -10.37 -2.68
N GLY A 194 -10.84 -9.09 -2.44
CA GLY A 194 -10.36 -8.01 -3.29
C GLY A 194 -10.87 -8.05 -4.73
N THR A 195 -11.94 -8.80 -5.00
CA THR A 195 -12.41 -9.10 -6.36
C THR A 195 -13.92 -8.87 -6.53
N ILE A 196 -14.76 -9.41 -5.64
CA ILE A 196 -16.22 -9.36 -5.80
C ILE A 196 -16.82 -8.31 -4.88
N HIS A 197 -17.66 -7.43 -5.41
CA HIS A 197 -18.46 -6.54 -4.58
C HIS A 197 -19.73 -7.27 -4.11
N PRO A 198 -20.01 -7.40 -2.80
CA PRO A 198 -21.10 -8.24 -2.30
C PRO A 198 -22.49 -7.86 -2.83
N LEU A 199 -22.69 -6.57 -3.13
CA LEU A 199 -23.97 -6.00 -3.55
C LEU A 199 -24.05 -5.68 -5.06
N ILE A 200 -23.00 -5.92 -5.85
CA ILE A 200 -23.03 -5.70 -7.31
C ILE A 200 -22.96 -7.07 -7.99
N PRO A 201 -24.07 -7.57 -8.56
CA PRO A 201 -24.11 -8.89 -9.17
C PRO A 201 -23.34 -8.91 -10.50
N ASN A 202 -22.84 -10.09 -10.87
CA ASN A 202 -22.25 -10.37 -12.20
C ASN A 202 -21.09 -9.43 -12.59
N MET A 203 -20.33 -8.93 -11.60
CA MET A 203 -19.22 -8.03 -11.81
C MET A 203 -18.06 -8.36 -10.88
N ALA A 204 -16.84 -8.31 -11.42
CA ALA A 204 -15.61 -8.50 -10.68
C ALA A 204 -14.63 -7.34 -10.94
N PHE A 205 -13.86 -7.01 -9.91
CA PHE A 205 -12.87 -5.94 -9.91
C PHE A 205 -11.49 -6.55 -9.71
N VAL A 206 -10.75 -6.76 -10.79
CA VAL A 206 -9.38 -7.31 -10.72
C VAL A 206 -8.37 -6.16 -10.74
N GLY A 207 -7.45 -6.15 -9.77
CA GLY A 207 -6.40 -5.14 -9.66
C GLY A 207 -6.79 -3.86 -8.92
N TYR A 208 -7.97 -3.79 -8.32
CA TYR A 208 -8.39 -2.64 -7.52
C TYR A 208 -7.81 -2.66 -6.09
N LEU A 209 -7.57 -3.86 -5.55
CA LEU A 209 -6.96 -4.04 -4.23
C LEU A 209 -5.44 -3.85 -4.28
N GLU A 210 -4.91 -3.03 -3.39
CA GLU A 210 -3.48 -2.75 -3.28
C GLU A 210 -2.77 -3.75 -2.34
N SER A 211 -1.54 -4.08 -2.70
CA SER A 211 -0.56 -4.82 -1.92
C SER A 211 0.83 -4.30 -2.31
N VAL A 212 1.85 -4.66 -1.52
CA VAL A 212 3.25 -4.37 -1.84
C VAL A 212 3.72 -5.16 -3.08
N ALA A 213 2.99 -6.22 -3.44
CA ALA A 213 3.21 -6.99 -4.66
C ALA A 213 1.89 -7.30 -5.38
N ASN A 214 1.57 -6.49 -6.39
CA ASN A 214 0.27 -6.54 -7.07
C ASN A 214 0.21 -7.56 -8.21
N LEU A 215 1.33 -7.85 -8.87
CA LEU A 215 1.32 -8.71 -10.06
C LEU A 215 0.88 -10.15 -9.73
N HIS A 216 1.59 -10.82 -8.82
CA HIS A 216 1.27 -12.21 -8.47
C HIS A 216 -0.09 -12.32 -7.76
N SER A 217 -0.48 -11.32 -6.96
CA SER A 217 -1.77 -11.35 -6.27
C SER A 217 -2.93 -11.12 -7.25
N SER A 218 -2.72 -10.37 -8.33
CA SER A 218 -3.70 -10.22 -9.41
C SER A 218 -3.80 -11.48 -10.27
N GLU A 219 -2.67 -12.17 -10.52
CA GLU A 219 -2.65 -13.46 -11.20
C GLU A 219 -3.46 -14.51 -10.43
N LEU A 220 -3.20 -14.67 -9.13
CA LEU A 220 -3.94 -15.61 -8.27
C LEU A 220 -5.44 -15.30 -8.23
N ARG A 221 -5.82 -14.01 -8.12
CA ARG A 221 -7.23 -13.58 -8.18
C ARG A 221 -7.88 -13.86 -9.54
N SER A 222 -7.12 -13.75 -10.62
CA SER A 222 -7.61 -14.07 -11.97
C SER A 222 -7.89 -15.56 -12.12
N ILE A 223 -7.02 -16.42 -11.56
CA ILE A 223 -7.25 -17.87 -11.50
C ILE A 223 -8.48 -18.19 -10.65
N TRP A 224 -8.60 -17.59 -9.46
CA TRP A 224 -9.76 -17.75 -8.58
C TRP A 224 -11.06 -17.33 -9.28
N LEU A 225 -11.06 -16.19 -9.97
CA LEU A 225 -12.22 -15.71 -10.71
C LEU A 225 -12.57 -16.64 -11.87
N GLY A 226 -11.60 -17.10 -12.65
CA GLY A 226 -11.85 -18.06 -13.74
C GLY A 226 -12.49 -19.35 -13.24
N ARG A 227 -11.99 -19.89 -12.11
CA ARG A 227 -12.55 -21.09 -11.48
C ARG A 227 -13.94 -20.85 -10.90
N LEU A 228 -14.23 -19.65 -10.38
CA LEU A 228 -15.57 -19.26 -9.94
C LEU A 228 -16.54 -19.25 -11.13
N LEU A 229 -16.15 -18.65 -12.26
CA LEU A 229 -16.95 -18.61 -13.49
C LEU A 229 -17.21 -20.00 -14.07
N ASP A 230 -16.26 -20.92 -13.92
CA ASP A 230 -16.40 -22.35 -14.27
C ASP A 230 -17.21 -23.18 -13.25
N ASN A 231 -17.81 -22.53 -12.24
CA ASN A 231 -18.57 -23.16 -11.16
C ASN A 231 -17.77 -24.25 -10.42
N LYS A 232 -16.45 -24.09 -10.27
CA LYS A 232 -15.60 -25.05 -9.54
C LYS A 232 -15.76 -24.95 -8.02
N PHE A 233 -16.28 -23.83 -7.53
CA PHE A 233 -16.64 -23.58 -6.14
C PHE A 233 -17.71 -22.49 -6.09
N ASN A 234 -18.36 -22.35 -4.93
CA ASN A 234 -19.32 -21.28 -4.67
C ASN A 234 -18.71 -20.27 -3.70
N ILE A 235 -19.06 -18.99 -3.88
CA ILE A 235 -18.78 -17.94 -2.89
C ILE A 235 -19.85 -17.97 -1.79
N PRO A 236 -19.55 -17.46 -0.58
CA PRO A 236 -20.50 -17.41 0.52
C PRO A 236 -21.65 -16.44 0.26
N SER A 237 -22.59 -16.38 1.20
CA SER A 237 -23.72 -15.44 1.15
C SER A 237 -23.26 -13.97 1.16
N VAL A 238 -24.16 -13.07 0.74
CA VAL A 238 -23.89 -11.63 0.72
C VAL A 238 -23.57 -11.11 2.13
N GLU A 239 -24.29 -11.61 3.13
CA GLU A 239 -24.12 -11.27 4.53
C GLU A 239 -22.71 -11.64 5.03
N GLU A 240 -22.25 -12.85 4.73
CA GLU A 240 -20.91 -13.33 5.09
C GLU A 240 -19.81 -12.52 4.38
N MET A 241 -20.00 -12.19 3.10
CA MET A 241 -19.06 -11.34 2.36
C MET A 241 -18.98 -9.92 2.95
N ILE A 242 -20.10 -9.33 3.36
CA ILE A 242 -20.13 -8.03 4.03
C ILE A 242 -19.44 -8.09 5.40
N GLU A 243 -19.70 -9.14 6.18
CA GLU A 243 -19.05 -9.33 7.48
C GLU A 243 -17.53 -9.43 7.32
N GLN A 244 -17.05 -10.22 6.36
CA GLN A 244 -15.63 -10.37 6.08
C GLN A 244 -14.99 -9.05 5.64
N THR A 245 -15.56 -8.35 4.67
CA THR A 245 -15.01 -7.07 4.18
C THR A 245 -15.03 -5.98 5.26
N THR A 246 -16.01 -6.01 6.16
CA THR A 246 -16.07 -5.10 7.31
C THR A 246 -14.94 -5.39 8.31
N LYS A 247 -14.70 -6.66 8.64
CA LYS A 247 -13.57 -7.08 9.49
C LYS A 247 -12.22 -6.67 8.92
N GLU A 248 -12.02 -6.88 7.61
CA GLU A 248 -10.81 -6.44 6.89
C GLU A 248 -10.57 -4.94 7.04
N MET A 249 -11.62 -4.14 6.79
CA MET A 249 -11.57 -2.70 6.96
C MET A 249 -11.22 -2.28 8.39
N GLU A 250 -11.84 -2.89 9.41
CA GLU A 250 -11.56 -2.55 10.81
C GLU A 250 -10.11 -2.80 11.19
N ILE A 251 -9.54 -3.92 10.73
CA ILE A 251 -8.13 -4.26 10.97
C ILE A 251 -7.22 -3.23 10.29
N SER A 252 -7.51 -2.86 9.04
CA SER A 252 -6.71 -1.85 8.32
C SER A 252 -6.78 -0.49 9.00
N LYS A 253 -7.97 -0.04 9.43
CA LYS A 253 -8.15 1.22 10.18
C LYS A 253 -7.41 1.24 11.52
N LYS A 254 -7.33 0.10 12.22
CA LYS A 254 -6.55 -0.04 13.47
C LYS A 254 -5.04 -0.02 13.22
N THR A 255 -4.60 -0.44 12.05
CA THR A 255 -3.17 -0.60 11.74
C THR A 255 -2.53 0.68 11.21
N THR A 256 -3.28 1.53 10.51
CA THR A 256 -2.76 2.75 9.90
C THR A 256 -3.77 3.90 9.89
N ARG A 257 -3.28 5.12 10.16
CA ARG A 257 -4.06 6.35 10.00
C ARG A 257 -4.32 6.74 8.54
N PHE A 258 -3.59 6.14 7.59
CA PHE A 258 -3.67 6.48 6.17
C PHE A 258 -4.66 5.60 5.39
N TYR A 259 -5.69 5.09 6.08
CA TYR A 259 -6.72 4.26 5.45
C TYR A 259 -7.58 5.08 4.47
N LYS A 260 -7.13 5.15 3.22
CA LYS A 260 -7.84 5.80 2.09
C LYS A 260 -8.17 4.82 0.96
N ARG A 261 -7.42 3.72 0.87
CA ARG A 261 -7.58 2.64 -0.10
C ARG A 261 -7.48 1.31 0.63
N HIS A 262 -8.09 0.28 0.06
CA HIS A 262 -7.98 -1.06 0.59
C HIS A 262 -6.57 -1.58 0.27
N CYS A 263 -5.77 -1.81 1.31
CA CYS A 263 -4.43 -2.38 1.23
C CYS A 263 -4.34 -3.54 2.23
N ILE A 264 -3.80 -4.68 1.77
CA ILE A 264 -3.70 -5.93 2.56
C ILE A 264 -2.24 -6.34 2.79
N SER A 265 -1.30 -5.41 2.65
CA SER A 265 0.15 -5.71 2.65
C SER A 265 0.63 -6.48 3.89
N THR A 266 0.03 -6.24 5.07
CA THR A 266 0.38 -6.87 6.35
C THR A 266 -0.15 -8.29 6.53
N PHE A 267 -1.13 -8.71 5.73
CA PHE A 267 -1.75 -10.04 5.80
C PHE A 267 -2.01 -10.65 4.41
N SER A 268 -1.24 -10.23 3.40
CA SER A 268 -1.41 -10.64 2.00
C SER A 268 -1.25 -12.15 1.77
N ILE A 269 -0.43 -12.83 2.57
CA ILE A 269 -0.27 -14.29 2.51
C ILE A 269 -1.55 -14.96 3.03
N ASN A 270 -2.15 -14.46 4.12
CA ASN A 270 -3.44 -14.98 4.59
C ASN A 270 -4.54 -14.83 3.53
N HIS A 271 -4.60 -13.67 2.90
CA HIS A 271 -5.58 -13.44 1.85
C HIS A 271 -5.36 -14.40 0.66
N SER A 272 -4.11 -14.74 0.35
CA SER A 272 -3.78 -15.73 -0.68
C SER A 272 -4.11 -17.16 -0.22
N ASP A 273 -3.93 -17.47 1.06
CA ASP A 273 -4.31 -18.75 1.66
C ASP A 273 -5.82 -18.99 1.58
N GLU A 274 -6.63 -17.98 1.91
CA GLU A 274 -8.09 -18.04 1.84
C GLU A 274 -8.56 -18.26 0.40
N ILE A 275 -7.97 -17.55 -0.58
CA ILE A 275 -8.21 -17.77 -2.00
C ILE A 275 -7.88 -19.22 -2.40
N CYS A 276 -6.73 -19.74 -1.99
CA CYS A 276 -6.35 -21.13 -2.27
C CYS A 276 -7.36 -22.12 -1.69
N GLN A 277 -7.74 -21.95 -0.42
CA GLN A 277 -8.67 -22.85 0.26
C GLN A 277 -10.03 -22.91 -0.43
N GLU A 278 -10.57 -21.79 -0.87
CA GLU A 278 -11.83 -21.75 -1.63
C GLU A 278 -11.74 -22.48 -2.98
N MET A 279 -10.59 -22.42 -3.65
CA MET A 279 -10.36 -23.18 -4.88
C MET A 279 -10.14 -24.69 -4.64
N GLY A 280 -10.10 -25.13 -3.38
CA GLY A 280 -9.74 -26.49 -2.97
C GLY A 280 -8.24 -26.76 -2.97
N TRP A 281 -7.39 -25.72 -3.02
CA TRP A 281 -5.94 -25.84 -3.03
C TRP A 281 -5.38 -25.82 -1.61
N ASN A 282 -4.23 -26.46 -1.42
CA ASN A 282 -3.46 -26.30 -0.20
C ASN A 282 -2.97 -24.84 -0.08
N SER A 283 -3.13 -24.24 1.11
CA SER A 283 -2.58 -22.93 1.46
C SER A 283 -1.06 -22.96 1.67
N TRP A 284 -0.52 -24.13 1.99
CA TRP A 284 0.92 -24.38 2.03
C TRP A 284 1.38 -24.67 0.60
N ARG A 285 2.18 -23.74 0.04
CA ARG A 285 2.59 -23.70 -1.36
C ARG A 285 4.06 -24.05 -1.59
N LYS A 286 4.82 -24.24 -0.52
CA LYS A 286 6.27 -24.49 -0.54
C LYS A 286 6.57 -25.90 -0.02
N LYS A 287 7.76 -26.39 -0.36
CA LYS A 287 8.13 -27.80 -0.13
C LYS A 287 8.42 -28.16 1.33
N SER A 288 8.79 -27.18 2.16
CA SER A 288 9.17 -27.43 3.55
C SER A 288 8.58 -26.38 4.49
N TRP A 289 8.33 -26.77 5.74
CA TRP A 289 7.85 -25.87 6.78
C TRP A 289 8.76 -24.64 6.98
N PHE A 290 10.07 -24.82 6.82
CA PHE A 290 11.03 -23.71 6.94
C PHE A 290 10.86 -22.71 5.80
N SER A 291 10.70 -23.21 4.56
CA SER A 291 10.44 -22.34 3.41
C SER A 291 9.09 -21.64 3.51
N GLU A 292 8.05 -22.32 4.01
CA GLU A 292 6.73 -21.72 4.28
C GLU A 292 6.82 -20.58 5.28
N ALA A 293 7.61 -20.76 6.33
CA ALA A 293 7.75 -19.80 7.40
C ALA A 293 8.56 -18.57 6.97
N PHE A 294 9.70 -18.77 6.29
CA PHE A 294 10.74 -17.73 6.16
C PHE A 294 11.09 -17.33 4.72
N SER A 295 10.48 -17.92 3.70
CA SER A 295 10.68 -17.51 2.30
C SER A 295 9.53 -16.61 1.82
N PRO A 296 9.78 -15.68 0.87
CA PRO A 296 8.72 -14.87 0.30
C PRO A 296 7.81 -15.70 -0.61
N TYR A 297 6.54 -15.30 -0.72
CA TYR A 297 5.59 -15.88 -1.69
C TYR A 297 5.60 -15.08 -2.99
N GLY A 298 5.57 -15.78 -4.12
CA GLY A 298 5.50 -15.19 -5.45
C GLY A 298 4.71 -16.06 -6.43
N GLY A 299 4.58 -15.62 -7.69
CA GLY A 299 3.74 -16.30 -8.69
C GLY A 299 4.09 -17.77 -8.91
N GLN A 300 5.38 -18.12 -8.83
CA GLN A 300 5.88 -19.50 -8.98
C GLN A 300 5.32 -20.48 -7.94
N ASP A 301 4.90 -20.00 -6.77
CA ASP A 301 4.29 -20.83 -5.71
C ASP A 301 2.83 -21.24 -6.06
N TYR A 302 2.22 -20.54 -7.00
CA TYR A 302 0.81 -20.71 -7.41
C TYR A 302 0.65 -21.25 -8.83
N ILE A 303 1.75 -21.53 -9.54
CA ILE A 303 1.68 -22.26 -10.80
C ILE A 303 1.20 -23.67 -10.49
N ASN A 304 0.08 -24.05 -11.10
CA ASN A 304 -0.48 -25.38 -10.96
C ASN A 304 0.54 -26.37 -11.53
N LYS A 305 1.15 -27.16 -10.65
CA LYS A 305 1.80 -28.39 -11.06
C LYS A 305 0.67 -29.39 -11.16
N GLU A 306 0.19 -29.62 -12.38
CA GLU A 306 -0.60 -30.81 -12.67
C GLU A 306 0.18 -32.01 -12.09
N ASN A 307 -0.38 -32.62 -11.05
CA ASN A 307 -0.04 -33.97 -10.63
C ASN A 307 -1.19 -34.86 -11.08
#